data_AF-A0AAE6ULX0-F1
#
_entry.id   AF-A0AAE6ULX0-F1
#
_cell.length_a   1.000
_cell.length_b   1.000
_cell.length_c   1.000
_cell.angle_alpha   90.00
_cell.angle_beta   90.00
_cell.angle_gamma   90.00
#
_symmetry.space_group_name_H-M   'P 1'
#
loop_
_entity.id
_entity.type
_entity.pdbx_description
1 polymer ?
#
loop_
_entity_poly.entity_id
_entity_poly.type
_entity_poly.pdbx_seq_one_letter_code
_entity_poly.pdbx_strand_id
1 'polypeptide(L)'
;MQWAINYSGDHVRAGAHFAEQDSLRCPSCNRRVYHRQGSSRQAHFAHFSGNANQECELYYPGVGVSHIGAAALVATDTPLTIDSQYLGTAALVWREGQPIPLSLMLRIPQYTNEEVQIIQVDSSLGQHRLNKESLKKVTFSAVELKVPPAEIKLSPANLTFEDKLKKVLRNFKHEDNFFRYQAGAGALIAPNVAIELGETYFIVTQRQLSSARPDALKLLSTRVNKSWTVYQVKLRDVASLWSQDIISLRGYLGRTVIPPRSKVEFIWPAPVRFDPDGSPVYDYSVCQILARSNSGPPLNSNSASCDINVSHVGDDLYAVSIAKKGGEVLIEVHGGISKTIRFEQHKLARPEGVKVRSGGALAGLHTMNARNVLNRGGLISITVPSDLIWRLVRINQKLLSPYPSALTYESREPVIELDAGAFGRVLFSLRPEEISKNVKWPKTIELIVISMGGRTAYNQLLSVTSKGQLLSWVARNQMQIILPLMLQYFSKR
;
A
#
# COMPACT_ATOMS: atom_id res chain seq x y z
N MET A 1 15.80 -37.12 7.22
CA MET A 1 15.74 -38.43 7.93
C MET A 1 16.41 -38.33 9.29
N GLN A 2 15.98 -39.10 10.31
CA GLN A 2 16.53 -39.01 11.68
C GLN A 2 17.71 -39.96 11.97
N TRP A 3 17.94 -40.94 11.09
CA TRP A 3 18.98 -41.96 11.26
C TRP A 3 19.73 -42.19 9.94
N ALA A 4 21.02 -42.50 10.03
CA ALA A 4 21.90 -42.93 8.94
C ALA A 4 22.67 -44.21 9.37
N ILE A 5 23.43 -44.82 8.47
CA ILE A 5 24.37 -45.90 8.81
C ILE A 5 25.81 -45.47 8.55
N ASN A 6 26.73 -45.87 9.43
CA ASN A 6 28.17 -45.63 9.27
C ASN A 6 28.84 -46.71 8.39
N TYR A 7 30.16 -46.63 8.20
CA TYR A 7 30.92 -47.61 7.43
C TYR A 7 30.89 -49.04 8.02
N SER A 8 30.74 -49.16 9.34
CA SER A 8 30.61 -50.45 10.03
C SER A 8 29.21 -51.06 9.96
N GLY A 9 28.22 -50.31 9.43
CA GLY A 9 26.81 -50.72 9.34
C GLY A 9 25.96 -50.33 10.55
N ASP A 10 26.52 -49.62 11.54
CA ASP A 10 25.78 -49.22 12.74
C ASP A 10 24.89 -48.00 12.47
N HIS A 11 23.73 -47.97 13.13
CA HIS A 11 22.81 -46.85 13.06
C HIS A 11 23.31 -45.64 13.85
N VAL A 12 23.37 -44.48 13.18
CA VAL A 12 23.76 -43.19 13.74
C VAL A 12 22.55 -42.26 13.78
N ARG A 13 22.25 -41.71 14.96
CA ARG A 13 21.15 -40.73 15.15
C ARG A 13 21.61 -39.33 14.76
N ALA A 14 20.72 -38.56 14.13
CA ALA A 14 20.96 -37.14 13.87
C ALA A 14 21.06 -36.36 15.20
N GLY A 15 22.06 -35.49 15.31
CA GLY A 15 22.40 -34.74 16.52
C GLY A 15 23.29 -35.46 17.53
N ALA A 16 23.71 -36.71 17.26
CA ALA A 16 24.73 -37.40 18.08
C ALA A 16 26.14 -36.94 17.68
N HIS A 17 27.12 -37.07 18.59
CA HIS A 17 28.50 -36.62 18.37
C HIS A 17 29.16 -37.29 17.14
N PHE A 18 28.71 -38.49 16.76
CA PHE A 18 29.22 -39.26 15.61
C PHE A 18 28.53 -38.90 14.27
N ALA A 19 27.57 -37.96 14.29
CA ALA A 19 26.78 -37.59 13.12
C ALA A 19 27.56 -36.72 12.10
N GLU A 20 28.76 -36.25 12.43
CA GLU A 20 29.59 -35.41 11.55
C GLU A 20 30.60 -36.21 10.69
N GLN A 21 30.46 -37.55 10.62
CA GLN A 21 31.38 -38.39 9.83
C GLN A 21 31.15 -38.28 8.31
N ASP A 22 32.24 -38.23 7.53
CA ASP A 22 32.25 -38.07 6.04
C ASP A 22 31.80 -39.31 5.23
N SER A 23 31.30 -40.34 5.90
CA SER A 23 30.99 -41.64 5.30
C SER A 23 29.59 -42.18 5.61
N LEU A 24 28.68 -41.33 6.08
CA LEU A 24 27.32 -41.73 6.41
C LEU A 24 26.48 -42.04 5.16
N ARG A 25 25.68 -43.11 5.25
CA ARG A 25 24.82 -43.59 4.17
C ARG A 25 23.37 -43.73 4.61
N CYS A 26 22.47 -43.63 3.63
CA CYS A 26 21.06 -43.88 3.85
C CYS A 26 20.81 -45.38 4.09
N PRO A 27 20.07 -45.78 5.14
CA PRO A 27 19.77 -47.18 5.38
C PRO A 27 18.88 -47.81 4.30
N SER A 28 18.01 -47.02 3.64
CA SER A 28 17.10 -47.55 2.61
C SER A 28 17.75 -47.68 1.22
N CYS A 29 18.60 -46.73 0.80
CA CYS A 29 19.17 -46.72 -0.56
C CYS A 29 20.70 -46.81 -0.62
N ASN A 30 21.38 -46.86 0.52
CA ASN A 30 22.83 -46.95 0.69
C ASN A 30 23.66 -45.81 0.04
N ARG A 31 22.99 -44.73 -0.39
CA ARG A 31 23.62 -43.53 -0.96
C ARG A 31 24.14 -42.61 0.13
N ARG A 32 25.17 -41.82 -0.19
CA ARG A 32 25.78 -40.88 0.76
C ARG A 32 24.78 -39.83 1.22
N VAL A 33 24.81 -39.56 2.52
CA VAL A 33 24.02 -38.52 3.17
C VAL A 33 24.95 -37.64 3.99
N TYR A 34 24.53 -36.41 4.27
CA TYR A 34 25.24 -35.50 5.15
C TYR A 34 24.31 -34.99 6.24
N HIS A 35 24.91 -34.65 7.36
CA HIS A 35 24.21 -34.14 8.54
C HIS A 35 23.90 -32.65 8.38
N ARG A 36 22.68 -32.26 8.76
CA ARG A 36 22.25 -30.87 8.82
C ARG A 36 21.77 -30.56 10.23
N GLN A 37 22.34 -29.52 10.82
CA GLN A 37 21.93 -28.96 12.10
C GLN A 37 21.97 -27.43 12.02
N GLY A 38 21.00 -26.75 12.64
CA GLY A 38 20.95 -25.29 12.68
C GLY A 38 20.24 -24.78 13.92
N SER A 39 20.37 -23.49 14.23
CA SER A 39 19.83 -22.87 15.46
C SER A 39 18.30 -22.91 15.57
N SER A 40 17.58 -23.06 14.45
CA SER A 40 16.12 -23.09 14.37
C SER A 40 15.55 -24.33 13.66
N ARG A 41 16.40 -25.29 13.27
CA ARG A 41 15.98 -26.52 12.57
C ARG A 41 16.48 -27.77 13.30
N GLN A 42 15.58 -28.74 13.52
CA GLN A 42 15.92 -30.01 14.14
C GLN A 42 16.98 -30.77 13.32
N ALA A 43 17.95 -31.37 14.01
CA ALA A 43 19.03 -32.14 13.38
C ALA A 43 18.46 -33.31 12.55
N HIS A 44 18.94 -33.45 11.31
CA HIS A 44 18.52 -34.51 10.39
C HIS A 44 19.62 -34.80 9.36
N PHE A 45 19.58 -35.98 8.74
CA PHE A 45 20.40 -36.28 7.56
C PHE A 45 19.63 -36.00 6.26
N ALA A 46 20.37 -35.59 5.22
CA ALA A 46 19.87 -35.30 3.89
C ALA A 46 20.75 -35.94 2.82
N HIS A 47 20.16 -36.36 1.70
CA HIS A 47 20.89 -36.85 0.54
C HIS A 47 21.61 -35.71 -0.18
N PHE A 48 22.78 -36.00 -0.77
CA PHE A 48 23.42 -35.07 -1.71
C PHE A 48 22.55 -34.89 -2.96
N SER A 49 22.50 -33.66 -3.47
CA SER A 49 21.72 -33.34 -4.68
C SER A 49 22.18 -34.21 -5.85
N GLY A 50 21.22 -34.81 -6.58
CA GLY A 50 21.49 -35.72 -7.70
C GLY A 50 21.99 -37.12 -7.32
N ASN A 51 22.09 -37.45 -6.02
CA ASN A 51 22.71 -38.69 -5.55
C ASN A 51 21.73 -39.65 -4.85
N ALA A 52 20.43 -39.35 -4.83
CA ALA A 52 19.38 -40.22 -4.31
C ALA A 52 18.61 -40.89 -5.45
N ASN A 53 18.27 -42.17 -5.29
CA ASN A 53 17.35 -42.84 -6.20
C ASN A 53 15.92 -42.30 -5.94
N GLN A 54 15.15 -41.95 -6.98
CA GLN A 54 13.80 -41.40 -6.82
C GLN A 54 12.83 -42.36 -6.10
N GLU A 55 13.19 -43.64 -6.04
CA GLU A 55 12.45 -44.72 -5.38
C GLU A 55 12.78 -44.88 -3.88
N CYS A 56 13.68 -44.06 -3.32
CA CYS A 56 14.00 -44.11 -1.90
C CYS A 56 12.86 -43.50 -1.06
N GLU A 57 12.20 -44.29 -0.23
CA GLU A 57 11.11 -43.84 0.67
C GLU A 57 11.53 -42.72 1.66
N LEU A 58 12.84 -42.62 1.95
CA LEU A 58 13.42 -41.60 2.83
C LEU A 58 13.91 -40.37 2.04
N TYR A 59 13.74 -40.35 0.72
CA TYR A 59 14.05 -39.21 -0.12
C TYR A 59 12.90 -38.20 -0.04
N TYR A 60 13.18 -37.08 0.62
CA TYR A 60 12.33 -35.90 0.58
C TYR A 60 12.96 -34.92 -0.41
N PRO A 61 12.35 -34.69 -1.60
CA PRO A 61 12.81 -33.63 -2.48
C PRO A 61 12.69 -32.31 -1.72
N GLY A 62 13.77 -31.52 -1.71
CA GLY A 62 13.77 -30.22 -1.05
C GLY A 62 12.66 -29.36 -1.63
N VAL A 63 11.61 -29.11 -0.85
CA VAL A 63 10.50 -28.23 -1.25
C VAL A 63 11.07 -26.81 -1.36
N GLY A 64 11.33 -26.38 -2.59
CA GLY A 64 11.44 -24.97 -2.96
C GLY A 64 12.63 -24.18 -2.41
N VAL A 65 13.85 -24.70 -2.50
CA VAL A 65 15.05 -23.86 -2.68
C VAL A 65 15.92 -24.51 -3.76
N SER A 66 15.50 -24.42 -5.01
CA SER A 66 16.30 -24.84 -6.16
C SER A 66 17.18 -23.68 -6.61
N HIS A 67 18.33 -23.53 -5.94
CA HIS A 67 19.49 -22.90 -6.56
C HIS A 67 20.06 -23.83 -7.63
N ILE A 68 20.06 -23.33 -8.88
CA ILE A 68 21.23 -23.22 -9.75
C ILE A 68 22.32 -24.26 -9.46
N GLY A 69 22.40 -25.26 -10.32
CA GLY A 69 23.60 -26.09 -10.45
C GLY A 69 24.76 -25.22 -10.90
N ALA A 70 25.84 -25.21 -10.12
CA ALA A 70 27.12 -24.66 -10.48
C ALA A 70 27.76 -25.52 -11.57
N ALA A 71 27.82 -24.98 -12.79
CA ALA A 71 28.87 -25.27 -13.75
C ALA A 71 29.04 -24.08 -14.69
N ALA A 72 30.22 -23.47 -14.63
CA ALA A 72 30.79 -22.49 -15.55
C ALA A 72 30.06 -21.13 -15.67
N LEU A 73 30.52 -20.15 -14.89
CA LEU A 73 31.46 -19.14 -15.38
C LEU A 73 31.95 -18.32 -14.19
N VAL A 74 33.27 -18.29 -14.04
CA VAL A 74 34.02 -17.49 -13.07
C VAL A 74 33.53 -16.04 -13.14
N ALA A 75 32.73 -15.64 -12.16
CA ALA A 75 32.43 -14.24 -11.88
C ALA A 75 32.52 -14.10 -10.36
N THR A 76 33.60 -13.46 -9.94
CA THR A 76 33.92 -13.00 -8.58
C THR A 76 32.68 -12.81 -7.70
N ASP A 77 32.68 -13.50 -6.55
CA ASP A 77 31.78 -13.34 -5.41
C ASP A 77 31.68 -11.86 -4.99
N THR A 78 30.83 -11.10 -5.68
CA THR A 78 30.28 -9.87 -5.13
C THR A 78 28.97 -10.28 -4.47
N PRO A 79 28.82 -10.16 -3.15
CA PRO A 79 27.54 -10.43 -2.51
C PRO A 79 26.47 -9.61 -3.21
N LEU A 80 25.44 -10.30 -3.72
CA LEU A 80 24.29 -9.69 -4.38
C LEU A 80 23.73 -8.61 -3.47
N THR A 81 23.99 -7.35 -3.79
CA THR A 81 23.42 -6.24 -3.03
C THR A 81 21.99 -6.11 -3.50
N ILE A 82 21.06 -6.54 -2.65
CA ILE A 82 19.64 -6.54 -2.94
C ILE A 82 19.10 -5.14 -2.63
N ASP A 83 18.37 -4.55 -3.59
CA ASP A 83 17.72 -3.25 -3.39
C ASP A 83 16.75 -3.37 -2.21
N SER A 84 17.05 -2.64 -1.15
CA SER A 84 16.07 -2.31 -0.13
C SER A 84 15.91 -0.80 -0.19
N GLN A 85 14.72 -0.36 -0.60
CA GLN A 85 14.28 0.99 -0.35
C GLN A 85 14.24 1.19 1.16
N TYR A 86 15.35 1.64 1.74
CA TYR A 86 15.44 1.80 3.18
C TYR A 86 14.67 3.05 3.58
N LEU A 87 13.91 2.91 4.66
CA LEU A 87 13.32 4.01 5.41
C LEU A 87 14.40 5.06 5.72
N GLY A 88 14.12 6.35 5.52
CA GLY A 88 15.08 7.41 5.83
C GLY A 88 16.34 7.46 4.95
N THR A 89 16.30 6.95 3.72
CA THR A 89 17.45 7.09 2.78
C THR A 89 17.26 8.14 1.71
N ALA A 90 18.35 8.79 1.35
CA ALA A 90 18.42 9.66 0.18
C ALA A 90 18.31 8.86 -1.11
N ALA A 91 17.71 9.46 -2.14
CA ALA A 91 17.59 8.84 -3.46
C ALA A 91 17.56 9.91 -4.56
N LEU A 92 18.10 9.59 -5.74
CA LEU A 92 17.84 10.36 -6.95
C LEU A 92 16.66 9.73 -7.65
N VAL A 93 15.75 10.57 -8.10
CA VAL A 93 14.43 10.13 -8.54
C VAL A 93 14.11 10.72 -9.90
N TRP A 94 13.66 9.86 -10.79
CA TRP A 94 13.05 10.20 -12.06
C TRP A 94 11.53 10.31 -11.90
N ARG A 95 10.91 11.23 -12.63
CA ARG A 95 9.45 11.34 -12.72
C ARG A 95 8.99 11.20 -14.17
N GLU A 96 7.98 10.39 -14.39
CA GLU A 96 7.26 10.34 -15.65
C GLU A 96 6.58 11.69 -15.90
N GLY A 97 6.49 12.11 -17.17
CA GLY A 97 5.83 13.37 -17.52
C GLY A 97 6.54 14.66 -17.10
N GLN A 98 7.83 14.64 -16.72
CA GLN A 98 8.57 15.89 -16.45
C GLN A 98 8.47 16.88 -17.63
N PRO A 99 8.24 18.18 -17.36
CA PRO A 99 8.35 19.21 -18.38
C PRO A 99 9.78 19.31 -18.89
N ILE A 100 9.96 19.92 -20.05
CA ILE A 100 11.29 20.25 -20.59
C ILE A 100 11.64 21.66 -20.08
N PRO A 101 12.85 21.89 -19.52
CA PRO A 101 13.99 20.97 -19.44
C PRO A 101 13.80 19.83 -18.40
N LEU A 102 14.31 18.64 -18.73
CA LEU A 102 14.23 17.46 -17.89
C LEU A 102 15.13 17.65 -16.66
N SER A 103 14.62 17.27 -15.48
CA SER A 103 15.30 17.34 -14.19
C SER A 103 15.10 16.07 -13.38
N LEU A 104 16.01 15.81 -12.46
CA LEU A 104 15.85 14.79 -11.42
C LEU A 104 15.30 15.43 -10.15
N MET A 105 14.74 14.61 -9.27
CA MET A 105 14.41 15.01 -7.89
C MET A 105 15.39 14.31 -6.94
N LEU A 106 16.10 15.09 -6.13
CA LEU A 106 16.83 14.58 -4.98
C LEU A 106 15.87 14.42 -3.81
N ARG A 107 15.58 13.18 -3.41
CA ARG A 107 14.88 12.85 -2.18
C ARG A 107 15.82 13.02 -1.00
N ILE A 108 15.43 13.88 -0.07
CA ILE A 108 16.12 14.13 1.19
C ILE A 108 15.25 13.51 2.29
N PRO A 109 15.77 12.54 3.05
CA PRO A 109 15.00 11.84 4.06
C PRO A 109 14.63 12.78 5.21
N GLN A 110 13.60 12.40 5.96
CA GLN A 110 13.28 13.05 7.22
C GLN A 110 14.51 13.03 8.15
N TYR A 111 14.84 14.18 8.72
CA TYR A 111 15.96 14.34 9.64
C TYR A 111 15.50 15.13 10.87
N THR A 112 15.32 14.43 11.99
CA THR A 112 14.80 15.00 13.24
C THR A 112 15.89 15.33 14.25
N ASN A 113 17.15 15.00 13.98
CA ASN A 113 18.26 15.34 14.86
C ASN A 113 18.53 16.86 14.79
N GLU A 114 18.76 17.50 15.94
CA GLU A 114 18.90 18.95 16.05
C GLU A 114 20.23 19.49 15.51
N GLU A 115 21.19 18.62 15.23
CA GLU A 115 22.55 18.97 14.79
C GLU A 115 22.62 19.69 13.44
N VAL A 116 21.69 19.42 12.52
CA VAL A 116 21.68 20.02 11.18
C VAL A 116 20.52 21.01 11.09
N GLN A 117 20.83 22.28 10.88
CA GLN A 117 19.82 23.34 10.81
C GLN A 117 19.42 23.65 9.36
N ILE A 118 20.38 23.60 8.44
CA ILE A 118 20.20 23.95 7.04
C ILE A 118 20.91 22.94 6.15
N ILE A 119 20.21 22.46 5.12
CA ILE A 119 20.79 21.76 3.98
C ILE A 119 20.66 22.67 2.75
N GLN A 120 21.78 22.99 2.13
CA GLN A 120 21.83 23.70 0.86
C GLN A 120 22.13 22.72 -0.27
N VAL A 121 21.24 22.68 -1.26
CA VAL A 121 21.40 21.93 -2.51
C VAL A 121 21.72 22.93 -3.61
N ASP A 122 22.96 22.91 -4.08
CA ASP A 122 23.45 23.77 -5.16
C ASP A 122 23.38 22.99 -6.47
N SER A 123 22.52 23.40 -7.40
CA SER A 123 22.46 22.81 -8.75
C SER A 123 22.49 23.90 -9.81
N SER A 124 22.69 23.51 -11.07
CA SER A 124 22.59 24.42 -12.20
C SER A 124 21.17 24.98 -12.41
N LEU A 125 20.15 24.41 -11.75
CA LEU A 125 18.79 24.98 -11.70
C LEU A 125 18.63 26.07 -10.64
N GLY A 126 19.65 26.28 -9.80
CA GLY A 126 19.63 27.24 -8.69
C GLY A 126 20.00 26.59 -7.35
N GLN A 127 20.00 27.43 -6.32
CA GLN A 127 20.27 27.03 -4.94
C GLN A 127 18.95 26.82 -4.19
N HIS A 128 18.80 25.67 -3.54
CA HIS A 128 17.64 25.39 -2.71
C HIS A 128 18.08 25.17 -1.26
N ARG A 129 17.52 25.96 -0.34
CA ARG A 129 17.83 25.90 1.09
C ARG A 129 16.68 25.28 1.85
N LEU A 130 16.97 24.19 2.56
CA LEU A 130 16.02 23.46 3.39
C LEU A 130 16.37 23.67 4.86
N ASN A 131 15.42 24.21 5.61
CA ASN A 131 15.55 24.44 7.05
C ASN A 131 15.07 23.22 7.86
N LYS A 132 15.32 23.23 9.17
CA LYS A 132 14.87 22.21 10.14
C LYS A 132 13.39 21.85 9.99
N GLU A 133 12.52 22.83 9.81
CA GLU A 133 11.08 22.64 9.60
C GLU A 133 10.76 21.82 8.35
N SER A 134 11.48 22.06 7.25
CA SER A 134 11.34 21.29 6.02
C SER A 134 11.80 19.83 6.22
N LEU A 135 12.84 19.62 7.03
CA LEU A 135 13.42 18.30 7.31
C LEU A 135 12.61 17.45 8.29
N LYS A 136 11.56 18.02 8.91
CA LYS A 136 10.58 17.26 9.71
C LYS A 136 9.81 16.22 8.88
N LYS A 137 9.89 16.28 7.55
CA LYS A 137 9.35 15.28 6.63
C LYS A 137 10.30 15.05 5.46
N VAL A 138 10.05 13.99 4.70
CA VAL A 138 10.74 13.74 3.43
C VAL A 138 10.50 14.92 2.49
N THR A 139 11.57 15.46 1.94
CA THR A 139 11.53 16.62 1.05
C THR A 139 12.23 16.30 -0.26
N PHE A 140 11.83 16.98 -1.33
CA PHE A 140 12.40 16.79 -2.65
C PHE A 140 12.96 18.10 -3.19
N SER A 141 14.17 18.05 -3.74
CA SER A 141 14.80 19.18 -4.41
C SER A 141 15.02 18.85 -5.88
N ALA A 142 14.60 19.74 -6.79
CA ALA A 142 14.91 19.56 -8.21
C ALA A 142 16.41 19.76 -8.44
N VAL A 143 17.01 18.92 -9.28
CA VAL A 143 18.42 19.01 -9.71
C VAL A 143 18.53 18.73 -11.20
N GLU A 144 19.50 19.33 -11.89
CA GLU A 144 19.66 19.15 -13.34
C GLU A 144 20.18 17.74 -13.66
N LEU A 145 19.88 17.26 -14.88
CA LEU A 145 20.59 16.13 -15.49
C LEU A 145 22.03 16.53 -15.84
N LYS A 146 22.91 16.49 -14.83
CA LYS A 146 24.34 16.74 -14.94
C LYS A 146 25.10 15.74 -14.07
N VAL A 147 26.39 15.54 -14.34
CA VAL A 147 27.27 14.71 -13.53
C VAL A 147 28.35 15.60 -12.89
N PRO A 148 28.40 15.73 -11.56
CA PRO A 148 27.35 15.36 -10.61
C PRO A 148 26.08 16.23 -10.76
N PRO A 149 24.89 15.77 -10.32
CA PRO A 149 23.64 16.54 -10.48
C PRO A 149 23.56 17.81 -9.63
N ALA A 150 24.22 17.80 -8.48
CA ALA A 150 24.23 18.89 -7.51
C ALA A 150 25.46 18.78 -6.58
N GLU A 151 25.70 19.85 -5.83
CA GLU A 151 26.55 19.88 -4.65
C GLU A 151 25.68 20.08 -3.41
N ILE A 152 26.12 19.53 -2.27
CA ILE A 152 25.38 19.61 -1.01
C ILE A 152 26.30 20.16 0.07
N LYS A 153 25.78 21.13 0.84
CA LYS A 153 26.44 21.73 2.01
C LYS A 153 25.48 21.73 3.20
N LEU A 154 25.99 21.35 4.37
CA LEU A 154 25.21 21.33 5.61
C LEU A 154 25.72 22.43 6.55
N SER A 155 24.80 23.05 7.28
CA SER A 155 25.12 24.01 8.33
C SER A 155 24.24 23.74 9.56
N PRO A 156 24.82 23.41 10.73
CA PRO A 156 26.20 22.94 10.95
C PRO A 156 26.60 21.72 10.11
N ALA A 157 27.90 21.50 9.92
CA ALA A 157 28.41 20.38 9.14
C ALA A 157 28.16 19.03 9.86
N ASN A 158 27.64 18.04 9.14
CA ASN A 158 27.50 16.66 9.61
C ASN A 158 28.00 15.71 8.53
N LEU A 159 29.25 15.25 8.68
CA LEU A 159 29.95 14.48 7.64
C LEU A 159 29.22 13.18 7.30
N THR A 160 28.69 12.47 8.30
CA THR A 160 28.01 11.19 8.10
C THR A 160 26.74 11.33 7.28
N PHE A 161 25.94 12.36 7.55
CA PHE A 161 24.70 12.61 6.81
C PHE A 161 24.97 13.18 5.41
N GLU A 162 25.95 14.08 5.32
CA GLU A 162 26.42 14.65 4.05
C GLU A 162 26.94 13.56 3.11
N ASP A 163 27.74 12.60 3.62
CA ASP A 163 28.27 11.49 2.84
C ASP A 163 27.16 10.59 2.30
N LYS A 164 26.10 10.35 3.08
CA LYS A 164 24.93 9.59 2.61
C LYS A 164 24.26 10.27 1.42
N LEU A 165 24.05 11.59 1.49
CA LEU A 165 23.45 12.34 0.38
C LEU A 165 24.38 12.41 -0.83
N LYS A 166 25.67 12.71 -0.63
CA LYS A 166 26.69 12.76 -1.68
C LYS A 166 26.90 11.41 -2.35
N LYS A 167 26.78 10.29 -1.62
CA LYS A 167 26.89 8.94 -2.19
C LYS A 167 25.84 8.71 -3.29
N VAL A 168 24.61 9.17 -3.08
CA VAL A 168 23.54 9.04 -4.07
C VAL A 168 23.84 9.88 -5.31
N LEU A 169 24.32 11.11 -5.14
CA LEU A 169 24.71 11.97 -6.26
C LEU A 169 25.89 11.39 -7.05
N ARG A 170 26.85 10.76 -6.38
CA ARG A 170 28.02 10.09 -7.00
C ARG A 170 27.63 8.87 -7.83
N ASN A 171 26.50 8.23 -7.53
CA ASN A 171 26.00 7.08 -8.28
C ASN A 171 25.42 7.47 -9.64
N PHE A 172 25.05 8.73 -9.85
CA PHE A 172 24.60 9.20 -11.15
C PHE A 172 25.80 9.43 -12.08
N LYS A 173 25.78 8.76 -13.23
CA LYS A 173 26.85 8.75 -14.24
C LYS A 173 26.36 9.29 -15.57
N HIS A 174 27.25 9.42 -16.54
CA HIS A 174 26.89 9.84 -17.90
C HIS A 174 26.04 8.79 -18.63
N GLU A 175 26.19 7.53 -18.28
CA GLU A 175 25.57 6.37 -18.94
C GLU A 175 25.03 5.40 -17.88
N ASP A 176 24.14 4.49 -18.31
CA ASP A 176 23.68 3.34 -17.53
C ASP A 176 23.04 3.66 -16.16
N ASN A 177 22.30 4.77 -16.08
CA ASN A 177 21.50 5.09 -14.88
C ASN A 177 20.14 4.40 -14.97
N PHE A 178 19.95 3.37 -14.16
CA PHE A 178 18.69 2.63 -14.07
C PHE A 178 17.84 3.16 -12.91
N PHE A 179 16.61 3.57 -13.21
CA PHE A 179 15.61 3.96 -12.20
C PHE A 179 14.49 2.93 -12.20
N ARG A 180 14.19 2.32 -11.04
CA ARG A 180 13.10 1.34 -10.92
C ARG A 180 11.75 2.03 -11.00
N TYR A 181 10.93 1.69 -12.00
CA TYR A 181 9.63 2.32 -12.20
C TYR A 181 8.65 1.95 -11.07
N GLN A 182 7.99 2.94 -10.50
CA GLN A 182 6.94 2.78 -9.50
C GLN A 182 5.95 3.96 -9.62
N ALA A 183 4.70 3.67 -10.00
CA ALA A 183 3.60 4.64 -10.04
C ALA A 183 3.94 5.98 -10.74
N GLY A 184 4.56 5.93 -11.92
CA GLY A 184 4.95 7.13 -12.67
C GLY A 184 6.21 7.83 -12.16
N ALA A 185 6.98 7.19 -11.29
CA ALA A 185 8.27 7.65 -10.81
C ALA A 185 9.31 6.53 -10.89
N GLY A 186 10.56 6.82 -10.54
CA GLY A 186 11.51 5.76 -10.23
C GLY A 186 12.73 6.23 -9.48
N ALA A 187 13.23 5.42 -8.55
CA ALA A 187 14.43 5.70 -7.78
C ALA A 187 15.68 5.08 -8.45
N LEU A 188 16.79 5.81 -8.43
CA LEU A 188 18.08 5.39 -8.98
C LEU A 188 18.57 4.15 -8.26
N ILE A 189 18.81 3.10 -9.03
CA ILE A 189 19.33 1.82 -8.55
C ILE A 189 20.85 1.92 -8.55
N ALA A 190 21.47 1.64 -7.41
CA ALA A 190 22.92 1.65 -7.30
C ALA A 190 23.57 0.67 -8.32
N PRO A 191 24.77 0.97 -8.85
CA PRO A 191 25.44 0.15 -9.86
C PRO A 191 25.54 -1.36 -9.55
N ASN A 192 25.79 -1.68 -8.28
CA ASN A 192 25.99 -3.04 -7.77
C ASN A 192 24.68 -3.79 -7.45
N VAL A 193 23.53 -3.15 -7.60
CA VAL A 193 22.23 -3.73 -7.28
C VAL A 193 21.62 -4.40 -8.51
N ALA A 194 21.10 -5.61 -8.36
CA ALA A 194 20.52 -6.35 -9.48
C ALA A 194 19.19 -5.73 -9.98
N ILE A 195 18.96 -5.83 -11.29
CA ILE A 195 17.66 -5.57 -11.92
C ILE A 195 16.88 -6.88 -12.07
N GLU A 196 15.56 -6.81 -12.15
CA GLU A 196 14.65 -7.94 -11.96
C GLU A 196 13.81 -8.14 -13.21
N LEU A 197 13.67 -9.39 -13.65
CA LEU A 197 12.71 -9.73 -14.71
C LEU A 197 11.29 -9.32 -14.30
N GLY A 198 10.47 -8.97 -15.29
CA GLY A 198 9.11 -8.49 -15.06
C GLY A 198 8.99 -7.08 -14.55
N GLU A 199 10.09 -6.39 -14.23
CA GLU A 199 10.06 -5.00 -13.81
C GLU A 199 10.15 -4.02 -14.99
N THR A 200 9.71 -2.79 -14.73
CA THR A 200 9.85 -1.66 -15.64
C THR A 200 10.95 -0.75 -15.10
N TYR A 201 11.77 -0.20 -15.99
CA TYR A 201 12.86 0.72 -15.64
C TYR A 201 12.86 1.94 -16.54
N PHE A 202 13.31 3.07 -16.01
CA PHE A 202 13.82 4.16 -16.83
C PHE A 202 15.34 4.03 -16.93
N ILE A 203 15.86 4.08 -18.16
CA ILE A 203 17.30 4.18 -18.43
C ILE A 203 17.58 5.59 -18.87
N VAL A 204 18.34 6.34 -18.06
CA VAL A 204 18.73 7.73 -18.34
C VAL A 204 20.21 7.74 -18.71
N THR A 205 20.53 8.13 -19.95
CA THR A 205 21.88 7.98 -20.50
C THR A 205 22.17 9.03 -21.56
N GLN A 206 23.43 9.43 -21.70
CA GLN A 206 23.90 10.25 -22.83
C GLN A 206 24.29 9.40 -24.05
N ARG A 207 24.55 8.11 -23.85
CA ARG A 207 24.82 7.15 -24.91
C ARG A 207 23.57 6.40 -25.31
N GLN A 208 23.25 6.43 -26.60
CA GLN A 208 22.11 5.70 -27.12
C GLN A 208 22.28 4.19 -26.95
N LEU A 209 21.17 3.50 -26.68
CA LEU A 209 21.15 2.05 -26.61
C LEU A 209 21.43 1.45 -27.98
N SER A 210 22.22 0.37 -28.03
CA SER A 210 22.54 -0.33 -29.27
C SER A 210 21.27 -0.86 -29.96
N SER A 211 21.23 -0.81 -31.28
CA SER A 211 20.10 -1.34 -32.07
C SER A 211 19.94 -2.87 -31.95
N ALA A 212 21.02 -3.59 -31.64
CA ALA A 212 21.02 -5.05 -31.43
C ALA A 212 20.45 -5.44 -30.07
N ARG A 213 19.18 -5.10 -29.83
CA ARG A 213 18.49 -5.28 -28.56
C ARG A 213 17.95 -6.71 -28.39
N PRO A 214 18.15 -7.35 -27.22
CA PRO A 214 17.51 -8.64 -26.92
C PRO A 214 15.98 -8.54 -26.91
N ASP A 215 15.29 -9.60 -27.34
CA ASP A 215 13.82 -9.68 -27.33
C ASP A 215 13.21 -9.55 -25.92
N ALA A 216 14.00 -9.91 -24.89
CA ALA A 216 13.63 -9.78 -23.49
C ALA A 216 13.52 -8.32 -23.01
N LEU A 217 14.06 -7.35 -23.76
CA LEU A 217 14.00 -5.92 -23.46
C LEU A 217 12.97 -5.23 -24.36
N LYS A 218 11.78 -4.97 -23.82
CA LYS A 218 10.74 -4.22 -24.55
C LYS A 218 10.88 -2.73 -24.28
N LEU A 219 11.07 -1.92 -25.32
CA LEU A 219 11.01 -0.47 -25.21
C LEU A 219 9.55 0.01 -25.26
N LEU A 220 9.14 0.77 -24.25
CA LEU A 220 7.80 1.31 -24.11
C LEU A 220 7.72 2.75 -24.61
N SER A 221 8.71 3.58 -24.25
CA SER A 221 8.77 4.98 -24.67
C SER A 221 10.21 5.51 -24.67
N THR A 222 10.45 6.55 -25.45
CA THR A 222 11.73 7.27 -25.50
C THR A 222 11.49 8.77 -25.45
N ARG A 223 12.27 9.47 -24.62
CA ARG A 223 12.28 10.93 -24.55
C ARG A 223 13.72 11.43 -24.67
N VAL A 224 13.93 12.46 -25.47
CA VAL A 224 15.25 13.08 -25.68
C VAL A 224 15.21 14.52 -25.18
N ASN A 225 16.27 14.95 -24.49
CA ASN A 225 16.46 16.34 -24.11
C ASN A 225 17.96 16.68 -24.09
N LYS A 226 18.38 17.61 -24.94
CA LYS A 226 19.80 17.95 -25.15
C LYS A 226 20.60 16.66 -25.43
N SER A 227 21.64 16.40 -24.65
CA SER A 227 22.48 15.20 -24.74
C SER A 227 21.92 13.98 -24.02
N TRP A 228 20.80 14.09 -23.30
CA TRP A 228 20.25 12.98 -22.52
C TRP A 228 19.09 12.31 -23.23
N THR A 229 19.10 10.98 -23.22
CA THR A 229 17.98 10.14 -23.66
C THR A 229 17.46 9.32 -22.49
N VAL A 230 16.14 9.24 -22.39
CA VAL A 230 15.43 8.47 -21.38
C VAL A 230 14.60 7.40 -22.08
N TYR A 231 14.92 6.14 -21.81
CA TYR A 231 14.18 4.98 -22.30
C TYR A 231 13.35 4.40 -21.17
N GLN A 232 12.05 4.23 -21.38
CA GLN A 232 11.23 3.41 -20.51
C GLN A 232 11.22 1.99 -21.08
N VAL A 233 11.74 1.03 -20.32
CA VAL A 233 11.91 -0.36 -20.76
C VAL A 233 11.20 -1.32 -19.81
N LYS A 234 10.66 -2.41 -20.36
CA LYS A 234 10.07 -3.52 -19.61
C LYS A 234 10.90 -4.77 -19.85
N LEU A 235 11.31 -5.43 -18.76
CA LEU A 235 11.95 -6.74 -18.84
C LEU A 235 10.87 -7.81 -18.92
N ARG A 236 11.03 -8.75 -19.87
CA ARG A 236 10.11 -9.87 -20.03
C ARG A 236 10.10 -10.76 -18.79
N ASP A 237 8.92 -11.26 -18.43
CA ASP A 237 8.72 -12.23 -17.36
C ASP A 237 8.00 -13.46 -17.90
N VAL A 238 8.78 -14.42 -18.41
CA VAL A 238 8.28 -15.69 -18.90
C VAL A 238 9.16 -16.79 -18.30
N ALA A 239 8.62 -17.57 -17.38
CA ALA A 239 9.38 -18.52 -16.56
C ALA A 239 10.23 -19.50 -17.39
N SER A 240 9.70 -19.99 -18.52
CA SER A 240 10.42 -20.89 -19.43
C SER A 240 11.63 -20.26 -20.14
N LEU A 241 11.70 -18.92 -20.20
CA LEU A 241 12.75 -18.16 -20.90
C LEU A 241 13.72 -17.44 -19.95
N TRP A 242 13.49 -17.49 -18.63
CA TRP A 242 14.27 -16.74 -17.65
C TRP A 242 15.79 -16.92 -17.78
N SER A 243 16.27 -18.16 -17.95
CA SER A 243 17.72 -18.41 -18.06
C SER A 243 18.36 -17.72 -19.26
N GLN A 244 17.72 -17.78 -20.43
CA GLN A 244 18.20 -17.14 -21.65
C GLN A 244 18.07 -15.61 -21.56
N ASP A 245 16.97 -15.12 -21.00
CA ASP A 245 16.70 -13.70 -20.82
C ASP A 245 17.71 -13.06 -19.87
N ILE A 246 18.04 -13.72 -18.75
CA ILE A 246 19.05 -13.24 -17.79
C ILE A 246 20.42 -13.11 -18.44
N ILE A 247 20.85 -14.09 -19.24
CA ILE A 247 22.16 -14.07 -19.89
C ILE A 247 22.23 -12.94 -20.93
N SER A 248 21.23 -12.88 -21.81
CA SER A 248 21.18 -11.88 -22.90
C SER A 248 21.06 -10.45 -22.37
N LEU A 249 20.18 -10.21 -21.39
CA LEU A 249 20.02 -8.90 -20.75
C LEU A 249 21.27 -8.48 -19.98
N ARG A 250 21.93 -9.41 -19.28
CA ARG A 250 23.19 -9.11 -18.57
C ARG A 250 24.27 -8.65 -19.53
N GLY A 251 24.43 -9.34 -20.66
CA GLY A 251 25.40 -8.98 -21.69
C GLY A 251 25.10 -7.63 -22.34
N TYR A 252 23.82 -7.35 -22.61
CA TYR A 252 23.40 -6.12 -23.28
C TYR A 252 23.36 -4.88 -22.37
N LEU A 253 22.85 -5.01 -21.14
CA LEU A 253 22.68 -3.89 -20.20
C LEU A 253 23.89 -3.67 -19.30
N GLY A 254 24.84 -4.60 -19.23
CA GLY A 254 25.97 -4.53 -18.29
C GLY A 254 25.55 -4.57 -16.82
N ARG A 255 24.38 -5.15 -16.53
CA ARG A 255 23.79 -5.23 -15.17
C ARG A 255 23.56 -6.66 -14.75
N THR A 256 23.72 -6.93 -13.45
CA THR A 256 23.23 -8.18 -12.86
C THR A 256 21.71 -8.25 -12.99
N VAL A 257 21.21 -9.30 -13.62
CA VAL A 257 19.77 -9.58 -13.79
C VAL A 257 19.40 -10.80 -12.96
N ILE A 258 18.29 -10.71 -12.23
CA ILE A 258 17.74 -11.80 -11.40
C ILE A 258 16.27 -12.10 -11.76
N PRO A 259 15.75 -13.29 -11.41
CA PRO A 259 14.33 -13.60 -11.55
C PRO A 259 13.43 -12.63 -10.78
N PRO A 260 12.12 -12.59 -11.09
CA PRO A 260 11.18 -11.76 -10.37
C PRO A 260 11.12 -12.16 -8.89
N ARG A 261 11.15 -11.17 -8.01
CA ARG A 261 10.98 -11.39 -6.57
C ARG A 261 9.55 -11.18 -6.11
N SER A 262 9.26 -11.74 -4.95
CA SER A 262 7.99 -11.55 -4.26
C SER A 262 7.74 -10.08 -3.91
N LYS A 263 6.48 -9.67 -3.94
CA LYS A 263 6.06 -8.27 -3.79
C LYS A 263 4.77 -8.18 -3.00
N VAL A 264 4.59 -7.01 -2.40
CA VAL A 264 3.33 -6.56 -1.80
C VAL A 264 2.72 -5.46 -2.65
N GLU A 265 1.41 -5.51 -2.85
CA GLU A 265 0.62 -4.47 -3.52
C GLU A 265 -0.43 -3.92 -2.56
N PHE A 266 -0.55 -2.60 -2.45
CA PHE A 266 -1.55 -1.96 -1.58
C PHE A 266 -2.82 -1.70 -2.38
N ILE A 267 -3.94 -2.25 -1.90
CA ILE A 267 -5.22 -2.26 -2.61
C ILE A 267 -6.17 -1.19 -2.05
N TRP A 268 -6.33 -1.14 -0.74
CA TRP A 268 -7.34 -0.28 -0.11
C TRP A 268 -6.92 0.16 1.30
N PRO A 269 -7.20 1.41 1.73
CA PRO A 269 -7.74 2.50 0.93
C PRO A 269 -6.76 2.92 -0.18
N ALA A 270 -7.26 3.65 -1.17
CA ALA A 270 -6.37 4.32 -2.12
C ALA A 270 -5.52 5.36 -1.36
N PRO A 271 -4.23 5.52 -1.71
CA PRO A 271 -3.42 6.58 -1.12
C PRO A 271 -3.96 7.95 -1.52
N VAL A 272 -3.76 8.95 -0.66
CA VAL A 272 -4.18 10.33 -0.92
C VAL A 272 -3.41 10.90 -2.11
N ARG A 273 -2.13 10.53 -2.24
CA ARG A 273 -1.24 10.88 -3.35
C ARG A 273 -0.06 9.91 -3.41
N PHE A 274 0.69 9.96 -4.51
CA PHE A 274 2.02 9.38 -4.60
C PHE A 274 3.06 10.50 -4.53
N ASP A 275 4.12 10.28 -3.75
CA ASP A 275 5.27 11.20 -3.75
C ASP A 275 6.07 11.10 -5.05
N PRO A 276 6.94 12.08 -5.34
CA PRO A 276 7.83 12.07 -6.50
C PRO A 276 8.62 10.78 -6.71
N ASP A 277 8.87 9.98 -5.68
CA ASP A 277 9.58 8.69 -5.73
C ASP A 277 8.66 7.46 -5.89
N GLY A 278 7.36 7.67 -6.08
CA GLY A 278 6.37 6.61 -6.26
C GLY A 278 5.90 5.97 -4.95
N SER A 279 6.31 6.50 -3.79
CA SER A 279 5.81 6.01 -2.50
C SER A 279 4.37 6.48 -2.27
N PRO A 280 3.44 5.59 -1.91
CA PRO A 280 2.07 5.97 -1.56
C PRO A 280 2.05 6.73 -0.23
N VAL A 281 1.28 7.83 -0.19
CA VAL A 281 1.08 8.67 0.98
C VAL A 281 -0.36 8.53 1.47
N TYR A 282 -0.52 8.10 2.71
CA TYR A 282 -1.81 7.91 3.39
C TYR A 282 -2.06 9.01 4.42
N ASP A 283 -3.33 9.25 4.76
CA ASP A 283 -3.67 10.13 5.87
C ASP A 283 -3.41 9.47 7.22
N TYR A 284 -3.04 10.25 8.24
CA TYR A 284 -2.91 9.76 9.61
C TYR A 284 -4.20 9.15 10.21
N SER A 285 -5.38 9.27 9.57
CA SER A 285 -6.58 8.52 9.96
C SER A 285 -6.57 7.05 9.50
N VAL A 286 -5.80 6.69 8.47
CA VAL A 286 -5.76 5.32 7.93
C VAL A 286 -5.05 4.41 8.93
N CYS A 287 -5.81 3.54 9.60
CA CYS A 287 -5.29 2.59 10.59
C CYS A 287 -5.09 1.18 10.03
N GLN A 288 -5.60 0.91 8.83
CA GLN A 288 -5.54 -0.40 8.21
C GLN A 288 -5.43 -0.25 6.69
N ILE A 289 -4.57 -1.07 6.08
CA ILE A 289 -4.39 -1.16 4.63
C ILE A 289 -4.56 -2.61 4.22
N LEU A 290 -5.45 -2.88 3.28
CA LEU A 290 -5.54 -4.15 2.56
C LEU A 290 -4.42 -4.23 1.55
N ALA A 291 -3.63 -5.29 1.64
CA ALA A 291 -2.51 -5.57 0.78
C ALA A 291 -2.63 -6.97 0.17
N ARG A 292 -2.20 -7.13 -1.08
CA ARG A 292 -2.00 -8.43 -1.72
C ARG A 292 -0.52 -8.79 -1.69
N SER A 293 -0.21 -10.03 -1.36
CA SER A 293 1.17 -10.52 -1.36
C SER A 293 1.25 -11.89 -2.02
N ASN A 294 2.23 -12.08 -2.90
CA ASN A 294 2.43 -13.32 -3.64
C ASN A 294 3.39 -14.32 -2.95
N SER A 295 3.80 -14.07 -1.70
CA SER A 295 4.74 -14.94 -0.98
C SER A 295 4.45 -15.05 0.51
N GLY A 296 3.20 -14.89 0.91
CA GLY A 296 2.77 -14.96 2.31
C GLY A 296 2.56 -13.59 2.96
N PRO A 297 2.37 -13.54 4.28
CA PRO A 297 1.98 -12.32 4.97
C PRO A 297 3.04 -11.22 4.86
N PRO A 298 2.63 -9.95 4.66
CA PRO A 298 3.52 -8.82 4.84
C PRO A 298 4.16 -8.80 6.22
N LEU A 299 5.39 -8.33 6.29
CA LEU A 299 6.21 -8.22 7.48
C LEU A 299 6.66 -6.76 7.65
N ASN A 300 6.96 -6.36 8.88
CA ASN A 300 7.65 -5.11 9.14
C ASN A 300 9.09 -5.43 9.55
N SER A 301 10.05 -4.85 8.86
CA SER A 301 11.48 -5.00 9.17
C SER A 301 11.99 -4.09 10.28
N ASN A 302 11.22 -3.08 10.68
CA ASN A 302 11.61 -2.11 11.70
C ASN A 302 10.66 -2.11 12.91
N SER A 303 11.10 -2.76 13.99
CA SER A 303 10.41 -2.85 15.29
C SER A 303 10.43 -1.55 16.13
N ALA A 304 11.19 -0.53 15.74
CA ALA A 304 11.44 0.62 16.61
C ALA A 304 10.41 1.78 16.48
N SER A 305 9.73 1.95 15.34
CA SER A 305 8.90 3.14 15.08
C SER A 305 7.44 2.86 14.70
N CYS A 306 7.10 1.62 14.36
CA CYS A 306 5.77 1.26 13.88
C CYS A 306 5.45 -0.19 14.24
N ASP A 307 4.40 -0.40 15.02
CA ASP A 307 3.87 -1.76 15.27
C ASP A 307 2.82 -2.05 14.20
N ILE A 308 3.08 -3.04 13.34
CA ILE A 308 2.07 -3.54 12.40
C ILE A 308 1.52 -4.87 12.91
N ASN A 309 0.21 -5.08 12.73
CA ASN A 309 -0.44 -6.35 12.95
C ASN A 309 -1.07 -6.79 11.63
N VAL A 310 -0.72 -7.99 11.17
CA VAL A 310 -1.14 -8.52 9.88
C VAL A 310 -2.10 -9.67 10.11
N SER A 311 -3.31 -9.52 9.58
CA SER A 311 -4.34 -10.56 9.60
C SER A 311 -4.65 -11.03 8.19
N HIS A 312 -4.80 -12.34 8.03
CA HIS A 312 -5.23 -12.92 6.75
C HIS A 312 -6.72 -12.68 6.55
N VAL A 313 -7.09 -12.22 5.36
CA VAL A 313 -8.49 -11.93 4.99
C VAL A 313 -9.06 -13.04 4.10
N GLY A 314 -8.22 -13.62 3.25
CA GLY A 314 -8.60 -14.65 2.27
C GLY A 314 -7.66 -14.59 1.07
N ASP A 315 -7.46 -15.72 0.39
CA ASP A 315 -6.54 -15.84 -0.76
C ASP A 315 -5.14 -15.24 -0.44
N ASP A 316 -4.61 -14.40 -1.32
CA ASP A 316 -3.36 -13.64 -1.17
C ASP A 316 -3.56 -12.27 -0.49
N LEU A 317 -4.70 -12.04 0.17
CA LEU A 317 -5.07 -10.76 0.79
C LEU A 317 -4.82 -10.73 2.31
N TYR A 318 -4.23 -9.62 2.74
CA TYR A 318 -3.85 -9.36 4.12
C TYR A 318 -4.31 -7.98 4.55
N ALA A 319 -4.90 -7.88 5.74
CA ALA A 319 -5.18 -6.62 6.40
C ALA A 319 -4.01 -6.24 7.31
N VAL A 320 -3.27 -5.22 6.88
CA VAL A 320 -2.13 -4.65 7.60
C VAL A 320 -2.63 -3.51 8.48
N SER A 321 -2.80 -3.79 9.76
CA SER A 321 -3.19 -2.82 10.78
C SER A 321 -1.97 -2.10 11.33
N ILE A 322 -2.01 -0.78 11.42
CA ILE A 322 -0.86 0.08 11.73
C ILE A 322 -1.16 0.81 13.05
N ALA A 323 -0.56 0.33 14.13
CA ALA A 323 -0.88 0.76 15.50
C ALA A 323 -0.18 2.08 15.90
N LYS A 324 1.07 2.28 15.47
CA LYS A 324 1.82 3.53 15.68
C LYS A 324 2.26 4.09 14.34
N LYS A 325 1.87 5.33 14.03
CA LYS A 325 2.15 5.95 12.74
C LYS A 325 3.39 6.82 12.85
N GLY A 326 4.54 6.28 12.42
CA GLY A 326 5.70 7.10 12.06
C GLY A 326 5.44 7.83 10.73
N GLY A 327 6.31 8.78 10.36
CA GLY A 327 6.21 9.49 9.08
C GLY A 327 6.39 8.56 7.86
N GLU A 328 7.19 7.50 8.01
CA GLU A 328 7.38 6.43 7.02
C GLU A 328 7.20 5.06 7.69
N VAL A 329 6.71 4.07 6.94
CA VAL A 329 6.63 2.66 7.34
C VAL A 329 7.17 1.80 6.20
N LEU A 330 7.99 0.80 6.52
CA LEU A 330 8.54 -0.15 5.56
C LEU A 330 7.80 -1.47 5.67
N ILE A 331 7.21 -1.92 4.56
CA ILE A 331 6.49 -3.19 4.49
C ILE A 331 7.25 -4.11 3.56
N GLU A 332 7.57 -5.30 4.06
CA GLU A 332 8.35 -6.31 3.35
C GLU A 332 7.53 -7.58 3.17
N VAL A 333 8.00 -8.46 2.29
CA VAL A 333 7.52 -9.84 2.19
C VAL A 333 8.74 -10.74 2.19
N HIS A 334 8.61 -11.94 2.77
CA HIS A 334 9.75 -12.83 2.97
C HIS A 334 10.46 -13.14 1.63
N GLY A 335 11.76 -12.84 1.55
CA GLY A 335 12.56 -13.03 0.33
C GLY A 335 12.22 -12.07 -0.82
N GLY A 336 11.37 -11.07 -0.60
CA GLY A 336 10.86 -10.17 -1.63
C GLY A 336 11.40 -8.75 -1.57
N ILE A 337 10.63 -7.82 -2.14
CA ILE A 337 10.93 -6.39 -2.21
C ILE A 337 10.26 -5.66 -1.05
N SER A 338 11.04 -4.82 -0.36
CA SER A 338 10.53 -3.87 0.63
C SER A 338 9.87 -2.66 -0.08
N LYS A 339 8.67 -2.26 0.37
CA LYS A 339 7.97 -1.05 -0.08
C LYS A 339 7.78 -0.07 1.06
N THR A 340 8.15 1.18 0.81
CA THR A 340 7.91 2.29 1.74
C THR A 340 6.52 2.88 1.52
N ILE A 341 5.78 3.09 2.61
CA ILE A 341 4.56 3.90 2.65
C ILE A 341 4.76 5.09 3.60
N ARG A 342 4.06 6.20 3.37
CA ARG A 342 4.18 7.41 4.20
C ARG A 342 2.85 7.85 4.78
N PHE A 343 2.92 8.57 5.90
CA PHE A 343 1.75 9.16 6.54
C PHE A 343 1.91 10.67 6.67
N GLU A 344 0.89 11.42 6.25
CA GLU A 344 0.82 12.87 6.39
C GLU A 344 -0.58 13.29 6.85
N GLN A 345 -0.72 14.42 7.54
CA GLN A 345 -2.04 14.94 7.87
C GLN A 345 -2.61 15.63 6.64
N HIS A 346 -3.70 15.10 6.09
CA HIS A 346 -4.31 15.63 4.88
C HIS A 346 -5.72 16.12 5.15
N LYS A 347 -5.94 17.43 4.98
CA LYS A 347 -7.26 18.07 5.19
C LYS A 347 -8.35 17.42 4.33
N LEU A 348 -8.03 17.02 3.09
CA LEU A 348 -9.00 16.38 2.17
C LEU A 348 -9.37 14.94 2.55
N ALA A 349 -8.58 14.26 3.38
CA ALA A 349 -8.94 12.91 3.85
C ALA A 349 -10.00 12.94 4.97
N ARG A 350 -10.22 14.12 5.55
CA ARG A 350 -11.28 14.41 6.51
C ARG A 350 -12.05 15.63 6.03
N PRO A 351 -12.80 15.54 4.90
CA PRO A 351 -13.63 16.65 4.47
C PRO A 351 -14.52 17.01 5.66
N GLU A 352 -14.61 18.30 5.99
CA GLU A 352 -15.52 18.75 7.04
C GLU A 352 -16.92 18.30 6.64
N GLY A 353 -17.47 17.28 7.30
CA GLY A 353 -18.83 16.81 7.00
C GLY A 353 -19.87 17.82 7.48
N VAL A 354 -21.13 17.56 7.16
CA VAL A 354 -22.24 18.30 7.79
C VAL A 354 -22.14 18.09 9.30
N LYS A 355 -22.20 19.16 10.09
CA LYS A 355 -22.17 19.13 11.54
C LYS A 355 -23.57 19.42 12.07
N VAL A 356 -23.98 18.70 13.11
CA VAL A 356 -25.24 18.91 13.80
C VAL A 356 -24.97 19.28 15.25
N ARG A 357 -25.72 20.26 15.75
CA ARG A 357 -25.67 20.71 17.13
C ARG A 357 -27.08 20.72 17.73
N SER A 358 -27.24 20.14 18.91
CA SER A 358 -28.48 20.21 19.70
C SER A 358 -28.15 20.07 21.18
N GLY A 359 -28.86 20.82 22.04
CA GLY A 359 -28.63 20.77 23.49
C GLY A 359 -27.17 20.97 23.92
N GLY A 360 -26.45 21.88 23.24
CA GLY A 360 -25.04 22.18 23.50
C GLY A 360 -24.01 21.16 22.98
N ALA A 361 -24.42 20.00 22.47
CA ALA A 361 -23.52 19.00 21.90
C ALA A 361 -23.36 19.14 20.39
N LEU A 362 -22.18 18.80 19.86
CA LEU A 362 -21.83 18.87 18.44
C LEU A 362 -21.39 17.48 17.95
N ALA A 363 -21.85 17.07 16.76
CA ALA A 363 -21.36 15.87 16.09
C ALA A 363 -21.31 16.06 14.57
N GLY A 364 -20.37 15.38 13.89
CA GLY A 364 -20.41 15.23 12.45
C GLY A 364 -21.49 14.24 12.04
N LEU A 365 -22.25 14.54 10.99
CA LEU A 365 -23.39 13.74 10.51
C LEU A 365 -22.98 12.33 10.04
N HIS A 366 -21.72 12.15 9.62
CA HIS A 366 -21.12 10.87 9.27
C HIS A 366 -20.76 10.00 10.49
N THR A 367 -20.85 10.53 11.72
CA THR A 367 -20.49 9.82 12.95
C THR A 367 -21.70 9.14 13.57
N MET A 368 -21.51 7.99 14.24
CA MET A 368 -22.58 7.30 14.96
C MET A 368 -23.21 8.16 16.08
N ASN A 369 -22.48 9.16 16.59
CA ASN A 369 -22.95 10.04 17.66
C ASN A 369 -23.96 11.12 17.17
N ALA A 370 -24.06 11.35 15.86
CA ALA A 370 -24.97 12.35 15.31
C ALA A 370 -26.43 12.12 15.72
N ARG A 371 -26.86 10.86 15.76
CA ARG A 371 -28.20 10.46 16.21
C ARG A 371 -28.46 10.86 17.67
N ASN A 372 -27.49 10.62 18.54
CA ASN A 372 -27.60 10.93 19.96
C ASN A 372 -27.65 12.45 20.20
N VAL A 373 -26.88 13.24 19.44
CA VAL A 373 -26.91 14.69 19.52
C VAL A 373 -28.28 15.23 19.14
N LEU A 374 -28.79 14.85 17.97
CA LEU A 374 -30.10 15.30 17.47
C LEU A 374 -31.28 14.85 18.37
N ASN A 375 -31.15 13.73 19.10
CA ASN A 375 -32.16 13.26 20.08
C ASN A 375 -32.19 14.07 21.38
N ARG A 376 -31.23 14.98 21.64
CA ARG A 376 -31.22 15.78 22.88
C ARG A 376 -32.35 16.81 22.95
N GLY A 377 -33.06 17.02 21.84
CA GLY A 377 -34.15 17.99 21.74
C GLY A 377 -33.67 19.45 21.77
N GLY A 378 -34.61 20.36 21.59
CA GLY A 378 -34.35 21.80 21.53
C GLY A 378 -34.02 22.32 20.13
N LEU A 379 -33.33 23.46 20.07
CA LEU A 379 -32.89 24.07 18.81
C LEU A 379 -31.80 23.20 18.17
N ILE A 380 -32.09 22.69 16.97
CA ILE A 380 -31.16 21.96 16.15
C ILE A 380 -30.49 22.94 15.19
N SER A 381 -29.16 22.98 15.20
CA SER A 381 -28.35 23.76 14.26
C SER A 381 -27.57 22.81 13.36
N ILE A 382 -27.74 22.96 12.05
CA ILE A 382 -27.11 22.16 11.00
C ILE A 382 -26.13 23.07 10.27
N THR A 383 -24.84 22.79 10.37
CA THR A 383 -23.77 23.53 9.70
C THR A 383 -23.19 22.69 8.58
N VAL A 384 -23.09 23.26 7.39
CA VAL A 384 -22.58 22.60 6.20
C VAL A 384 -21.29 23.31 5.77
N PRO A 385 -20.25 22.61 5.30
CA PRO A 385 -18.94 23.21 5.03
C PRO A 385 -18.89 24.07 3.76
N SER A 386 -19.85 23.93 2.84
CA SER A 386 -19.84 24.61 1.55
C SER A 386 -21.23 24.66 0.92
N ASP A 387 -21.38 25.56 -0.04
CA ASP A 387 -22.66 25.74 -0.72
C ASP A 387 -23.07 24.56 -1.60
N LEU A 388 -22.09 23.84 -2.14
CA LEU A 388 -22.33 22.65 -2.96
C LEU A 388 -22.97 21.53 -2.15
N ILE A 389 -22.57 21.36 -0.88
CA ILE A 389 -23.13 20.32 -0.03
C ILE A 389 -24.55 20.71 0.40
N TRP A 390 -24.84 22.00 0.60
CA TRP A 390 -26.20 22.45 0.91
C TRP A 390 -27.22 22.04 -0.14
N ARG A 391 -26.84 22.03 -1.42
CA ARG A 391 -27.70 21.55 -2.51
C ARG A 391 -28.06 20.07 -2.41
N LEU A 392 -27.34 19.31 -1.60
CA LEU A 392 -27.56 17.89 -1.35
C LEU A 392 -28.30 17.63 -0.03
N VAL A 393 -28.37 18.62 0.88
CA VAL A 393 -28.98 18.42 2.20
C VAL A 393 -30.50 18.31 2.08
N ARG A 394 -31.04 17.19 2.55
CA ARG A 394 -32.47 16.94 2.68
C ARG A 394 -32.83 16.75 4.15
N ILE A 395 -33.87 17.46 4.58
CA ILE A 395 -34.50 17.26 5.88
C ILE A 395 -35.86 16.66 5.63
N ASN A 396 -36.12 15.49 6.21
CA ASN A 396 -37.38 14.76 6.01
C ASN A 396 -37.72 14.61 4.52
N GLN A 397 -36.70 14.23 3.71
CA GLN A 397 -36.74 14.08 2.25
C GLN A 397 -36.96 15.36 1.42
N LYS A 398 -37.26 16.49 2.08
CA LYS A 398 -37.45 17.77 1.42
C LYS A 398 -36.11 18.49 1.31
N LEU A 399 -35.84 19.03 0.12
CA LEU A 399 -34.77 20.00 -0.07
C LEU A 399 -35.19 21.28 0.68
N LEU A 400 -34.30 21.84 1.48
CA LEU A 400 -34.55 23.15 2.07
C LEU A 400 -34.56 24.20 0.96
N SER A 401 -35.70 24.86 0.79
CA SER A 401 -35.91 25.95 -0.16
C SER A 401 -36.71 27.07 0.50
N PRO A 402 -36.30 28.35 0.37
CA PRO A 402 -35.17 28.82 -0.44
C PRO A 402 -33.81 28.45 0.17
N TYR A 403 -32.79 28.49 -0.67
CA TYR A 403 -31.40 28.24 -0.27
C TYR A 403 -30.99 29.20 0.87
N PRO A 404 -30.48 28.72 2.02
CA PRO A 404 -30.15 29.59 3.13
C PRO A 404 -29.02 30.56 2.74
N SER A 405 -29.09 31.82 3.19
CA SER A 405 -28.03 32.81 2.98
C SER A 405 -26.77 32.54 3.82
N ALA A 406 -26.82 31.58 4.74
CA ALA A 406 -25.75 31.23 5.65
C ALA A 406 -25.47 29.73 5.59
N LEU A 407 -24.24 29.33 5.93
CA LEU A 407 -23.84 27.92 5.99
C LEU A 407 -24.46 27.13 7.17
N THR A 408 -25.37 27.76 7.91
CA THR A 408 -26.02 27.20 9.09
C THR A 408 -27.54 27.34 8.95
N TYR A 409 -28.26 26.24 9.21
CA TYR A 409 -29.72 26.20 9.29
C TYR A 409 -30.13 25.86 10.71
N GLU A 410 -31.12 26.57 11.24
CA GLU A 410 -31.66 26.30 12.57
C GLU A 410 -33.11 25.84 12.46
N SER A 411 -33.44 24.74 13.14
CA SER A 411 -34.79 24.20 13.22
C SER A 411 -35.17 23.95 14.66
N ARG A 412 -36.40 24.31 15.01
CA ARG A 412 -37.07 23.88 16.24
C ARG A 412 -37.94 22.64 16.02
N GLU A 413 -38.16 22.26 14.77
CA GLU A 413 -38.91 21.05 14.42
C GLU A 413 -38.03 19.82 14.58
N PRO A 414 -38.60 18.69 15.04
CA PRO A 414 -37.89 17.43 15.12
C PRO A 414 -37.42 16.97 13.73
N VAL A 415 -36.12 16.72 13.62
CA VAL A 415 -35.50 16.18 12.41
C VAL A 415 -35.64 14.66 12.45
N ILE A 416 -36.51 14.12 11.60
CA ILE A 416 -36.82 12.69 11.51
C ILE A 416 -35.84 11.99 10.55
N GLU A 417 -35.41 12.71 9.51
CA GLU A 417 -34.36 12.30 8.59
C GLU A 417 -33.50 13.52 8.21
N LEU A 418 -32.19 13.32 8.19
CA LEU A 418 -31.23 14.28 7.65
C LEU A 418 -30.26 13.54 6.74
N ASP A 419 -30.24 13.88 5.46
CA ASP A 419 -29.40 13.25 4.44
C ASP A 419 -28.56 14.30 3.72
N ALA A 420 -27.24 14.11 3.68
CA ALA A 420 -26.28 14.92 2.94
C ALA A 420 -25.43 14.07 1.98
N GLY A 421 -25.93 12.90 1.57
CA GLY A 421 -25.23 11.96 0.69
C GLY A 421 -23.96 11.40 1.32
N ALA A 422 -22.84 11.48 0.60
CA ALA A 422 -21.54 11.00 1.06
C ALA A 422 -21.01 11.74 2.32
N PHE A 423 -21.62 12.86 2.70
CA PHE A 423 -21.22 13.69 3.85
C PHE A 423 -21.97 13.37 5.14
N GLY A 424 -22.83 12.35 5.12
CA GLY A 424 -23.49 11.77 6.29
C GLY A 424 -25.00 11.68 6.11
N ARG A 425 -25.61 10.71 6.80
CA ARG A 425 -27.07 10.54 6.89
C ARG A 425 -27.45 10.06 8.28
N VAL A 426 -28.51 10.63 8.83
CA VAL A 426 -29.13 10.16 10.08
C VAL A 426 -30.61 9.88 9.82
N LEU A 427 -31.02 8.69 10.23
CA LEU A 427 -32.40 8.22 10.17
C LEU A 427 -32.88 7.90 11.57
N PHE A 428 -33.95 8.56 12.01
CA PHE A 428 -34.64 8.21 13.24
C PHE A 428 -35.70 7.15 12.94
N SER A 429 -35.30 5.88 12.95
CA SER A 429 -36.29 4.80 12.89
C SER A 429 -37.31 4.97 14.00
N LEU A 430 -38.59 5.05 13.64
CA LEU A 430 -39.70 5.11 14.59
C LEU A 430 -39.75 3.80 15.38
N ARG A 431 -39.72 3.88 16.71
CA ARG A 431 -39.79 2.67 17.54
C ARG A 431 -41.25 2.20 17.63
N PRO A 432 -41.52 0.89 17.55
CA PRO A 432 -42.86 0.32 17.76
C PRO A 432 -43.55 0.78 19.05
N GLU A 433 -42.77 1.00 20.11
CA GLU A 433 -43.23 1.33 21.46
C GLU A 433 -43.86 2.73 21.54
N GLU A 434 -43.42 3.68 20.71
CA GLU A 434 -43.84 5.10 20.73
C GLU A 434 -45.26 5.30 20.16
N ILE A 435 -45.76 4.36 19.34
CA ILE A 435 -47.07 4.44 18.68
C ILE A 435 -48.18 3.81 19.56
N SER A 436 -47.80 3.20 20.69
CA SER A 436 -48.57 2.10 21.30
C SER A 436 -49.75 2.46 22.22
N LYS A 437 -50.22 3.72 22.32
CA LYS A 437 -51.31 3.99 23.31
C LYS A 437 -52.60 4.66 22.84
N ASN A 438 -52.69 5.42 21.75
CA ASN A 438 -53.95 6.15 21.47
C ASN A 438 -54.33 6.40 19.99
N VAL A 439 -53.67 5.78 18.99
CA VAL A 439 -53.97 6.08 17.56
C VAL A 439 -54.16 4.80 16.74
N LYS A 440 -55.19 4.79 15.87
CA LYS A 440 -55.43 3.70 14.90
C LYS A 440 -54.22 3.60 13.95
N TRP A 441 -53.43 2.54 14.16
CA TRP A 441 -52.19 2.18 13.48
C TRP A 441 -52.14 2.48 11.94
N PRO A 442 -53.21 2.26 11.14
CA PRO A 442 -53.21 2.56 9.71
C PRO A 442 -53.15 4.05 9.35
N LYS A 443 -53.76 4.94 10.15
CA LYS A 443 -53.82 6.38 9.84
C LYS A 443 -52.46 7.07 10.05
N THR A 444 -51.69 6.62 11.03
CA THR A 444 -50.36 7.18 11.30
C THR A 444 -49.39 6.82 10.17
N ILE A 445 -49.40 5.58 9.70
CA ILE A 445 -48.57 5.16 8.56
C ILE A 445 -49.02 5.87 7.28
N GLU A 446 -50.32 6.03 7.06
CA GLU A 446 -50.83 6.84 5.95
C GLU A 446 -50.24 8.26 5.97
N LEU A 447 -50.35 8.96 7.11
CA LEU A 447 -49.84 10.32 7.25
C LEU A 447 -48.32 10.42 7.06
N ILE A 448 -47.55 9.48 7.60
CA ILE A 448 -46.08 9.44 7.45
C ILE A 448 -45.70 9.15 6.00
N VAL A 449 -46.35 8.18 5.37
CA VAL A 449 -46.03 7.80 3.99
C VAL A 449 -46.37 8.93 3.03
N ILE A 450 -47.51 9.61 3.24
CA ILE A 450 -47.92 10.75 2.43
C ILE A 450 -47.00 11.94 2.65
N SER A 451 -46.59 12.21 3.89
CA SER A 451 -45.75 13.37 4.18
C SER A 451 -44.33 13.21 3.63
N MET A 452 -43.79 11.98 3.60
CA MET A 452 -42.43 11.69 3.13
C MET A 452 -42.38 11.34 1.63
N GLY A 453 -43.18 10.36 1.19
CA GLY A 453 -43.17 9.84 -0.19
C GLY A 453 -44.36 10.26 -1.06
N GLY A 454 -45.28 11.07 -0.53
CA GLY A 454 -46.46 11.53 -1.25
C GLY A 454 -47.57 10.48 -1.35
N ARG A 455 -48.72 10.91 -1.91
CA ARG A 455 -49.91 10.05 -2.06
C ARG A 455 -49.67 8.86 -2.99
N THR A 456 -48.79 9.01 -3.99
CA THR A 456 -48.42 7.93 -4.91
C THR A 456 -47.71 6.78 -4.21
N ALA A 457 -46.73 7.08 -3.33
CA ALA A 457 -46.04 6.05 -2.57
C ALA A 457 -47.01 5.31 -1.63
N TYR A 458 -47.95 6.03 -1.00
CA TYR A 458 -48.99 5.41 -0.18
C TYR A 458 -49.91 4.48 -0.97
N ASN A 459 -50.40 4.90 -2.14
CA ASN A 459 -51.24 4.05 -2.98
C ASN A 459 -50.50 2.77 -3.43
N GLN A 460 -49.21 2.87 -3.73
CA GLN A 460 -48.38 1.69 -4.03
C GLN A 460 -48.22 0.78 -2.80
N LEU A 461 -48.09 1.35 -1.60
CA LEU A 461 -47.97 0.56 -0.36
C LEU A 461 -49.22 -0.30 -0.12
N LEU A 462 -50.41 0.18 -0.48
CA LEU A 462 -51.66 -0.58 -0.35
C LEU A 462 -51.66 -1.88 -1.17
N SER A 463 -50.88 -1.95 -2.25
CA SER A 463 -50.75 -3.13 -3.11
C SER A 463 -49.68 -4.12 -2.65
N VAL A 464 -48.91 -3.80 -1.59
CA VAL A 464 -47.88 -4.67 -1.04
C VAL A 464 -48.53 -5.76 -0.17
N THR A 465 -48.30 -7.03 -0.49
CA THR A 465 -48.91 -8.17 0.22
C THR A 465 -47.89 -9.11 0.86
N SER A 466 -46.59 -8.92 0.61
CA SER A 466 -45.52 -9.75 1.19
C SER A 466 -44.34 -8.93 1.72
N LYS A 467 -43.55 -9.52 2.63
CA LYS A 467 -42.31 -8.92 3.17
C LYS A 467 -41.29 -8.60 2.07
N GLY A 468 -41.18 -9.45 1.05
CA GLY A 468 -40.30 -9.20 -0.10
C GLY A 468 -40.74 -7.97 -0.91
N GLN A 469 -42.03 -7.86 -1.22
CA GLN A 469 -42.57 -6.68 -1.90
C GLN A 469 -42.44 -5.40 -1.06
N LEU A 470 -42.57 -5.51 0.27
CA LEU A 470 -42.35 -4.40 1.19
C LEU A 470 -40.91 -3.89 1.12
N LEU A 471 -39.92 -4.79 1.14
CA LEU A 471 -38.50 -4.42 0.99
C LEU A 471 -38.25 -3.72 -0.35
N SER A 472 -38.80 -4.25 -1.45
CA SER A 472 -38.69 -3.63 -2.77
C SER A 472 -39.40 -2.27 -2.86
N TRP A 473 -40.54 -2.10 -2.20
CA TRP A 473 -41.25 -0.82 -2.14
C TRP A 473 -40.46 0.21 -1.30
N VAL A 474 -39.91 -0.21 -0.15
CA VAL A 474 -39.09 0.64 0.72
C VAL A 474 -37.83 1.12 0.00
N ALA A 475 -37.15 0.23 -0.73
CA ALA A 475 -35.96 0.60 -1.50
C ALA A 475 -36.29 1.61 -2.61
N ARG A 476 -37.37 1.36 -3.37
CA ARG A 476 -37.80 2.23 -4.48
C ARG A 476 -38.23 3.62 -4.02
N ASN A 477 -38.96 3.71 -2.90
CA ASN A 477 -39.48 4.97 -2.38
C ASN A 477 -38.58 5.62 -1.31
N GLN A 478 -37.41 5.04 -1.04
CA GLN A 478 -36.48 5.50 0.01
C GLN A 478 -37.13 5.63 1.41
N MET A 479 -38.02 4.69 1.76
CA MET A 479 -38.82 4.73 2.99
C MET A 479 -38.25 3.83 4.10
N GLN A 480 -36.92 3.83 4.28
CA GLN A 480 -36.26 2.90 5.21
C GLN A 480 -36.71 3.12 6.67
N ILE A 481 -37.21 4.32 6.98
CA ILE A 481 -37.61 4.72 8.32
C ILE A 481 -38.84 3.97 8.87
N ILE A 482 -39.77 3.57 7.99
CA ILE A 482 -40.99 2.85 8.38
C ILE A 482 -40.84 1.34 8.26
N LEU A 483 -39.72 0.85 7.69
CA LEU A 483 -39.51 -0.56 7.42
C LEU A 483 -39.64 -1.43 8.70
N PRO A 484 -39.04 -1.07 9.86
CA PRO A 484 -39.19 -1.87 11.08
C PRO A 484 -40.66 -1.97 11.54
N LEU A 485 -41.40 -0.87 11.45
CA LEU A 485 -42.83 -0.82 11.80
C LEU A 485 -43.67 -1.69 10.86
N MET A 486 -43.43 -1.58 9.55
CA MET A 486 -44.16 -2.33 8.54
C MET A 486 -43.84 -3.83 8.64
N LEU A 487 -42.58 -4.22 8.87
CA LEU A 487 -42.20 -5.62 9.07
C LEU A 487 -42.88 -6.24 10.29
N GLN A 488 -43.08 -5.48 11.37
CA GLN A 488 -43.82 -5.95 12.53
C GLN A 488 -45.29 -6.23 12.20
N TYR A 489 -45.93 -5.39 11.39
CA TYR A 489 -47.32 -5.60 10.97
C TYR A 489 -47.50 -6.78 10.03
N PHE A 490 -46.61 -6.92 9.06
CA PHE A 490 -46.53 -8.12 8.21
C PHE A 490 -46.11 -9.38 8.98
N SER A 491 -45.76 -9.27 10.26
CA SER A 491 -45.51 -10.42 11.13
C SER A 491 -46.66 -10.70 12.11
N LYS A 492 -47.65 -9.79 12.20
CA LYS A 492 -48.87 -9.94 13.02
C LYS A 492 -50.12 -10.29 12.19
N ARG A 493 -50.07 -10.07 10.88
CA ARG A 493 -50.93 -10.73 9.88
C ARG A 493 -50.30 -12.07 9.53
#